data_AF-A0A3S4DGT9-F1
#
_entry.id   AF-A0A3S4DGT9-F1
#
_cell.length_a   1.000
_cell.length_b   1.000
_cell.length_c   1.000
_cell.angle_alpha   90.00
_cell.angle_beta   90.00
_cell.angle_gamma   90.00
#
_symmetry.space_group_name_H-M   'P 1'
#
loop_
_entity.id
_entity.type
_entity.pdbx_description
1 polymer ?
#
loop_
_entity_poly.entity_id
_entity_poly.type
_entity_poly.pdbx_seq_one_letter_code
_entity_poly.pdbx_strand_id
1 'polypeptide(L)'
;MPSIIDRSPIMVAVSSGGKAPVLARLLREKLEAMLPQHLGRLAHWGGALRQRVKQHFADPADRRRFWERLFSHHRLAQSLANNDAALAAQQTEELFDTPQRARGEVVLVGAGPGDAGLLTLKGLQQMQQADVVVYDRLVSDEVMALVRRDAERIFVGKRAGQHCVPQEQINRILLEQAQRGKRVVRLKGGDPFIFGRGGEELETLADGGIPFSVVPGITAASGCSAYSGIPLTHRDHAQSVRLVTGHAKADGGLDWATLAADRQTLVFYMGLTQAAEIQCQLQAHGMAATTPVALVENGTSCRQRVIEGELAQLALLAQQAASPSLIIVGSVVSLRSKLNWFASHSAAPDLAKMA
;
A
#
# COMPACT_ATOMS: atom_id res chain seq x y z
N MET A 1 -20.48 -26.17 -17.52
CA MET A 1 -20.14 -26.89 -16.28
C MET A 1 -18.81 -26.35 -15.77
N PRO A 2 -18.67 -25.97 -14.48
CA PRO A 2 -17.43 -25.42 -13.95
C PRO A 2 -16.32 -26.47 -13.87
N SER A 3 -15.08 -26.01 -13.84
CA SER A 3 -13.92 -26.82 -13.43
C SER A 3 -13.93 -26.96 -11.91
N ILE A 4 -13.98 -28.19 -11.38
CA ILE A 4 -14.11 -28.46 -9.93
C ILE A 4 -12.79 -29.02 -9.39
N ILE A 5 -12.40 -28.56 -8.21
CA ILE A 5 -11.34 -29.14 -7.36
C ILE A 5 -12.01 -29.62 -6.08
N ASP A 6 -11.89 -30.91 -5.82
CA ASP A 6 -12.50 -31.56 -4.67
C ASP A 6 -11.47 -31.84 -3.58
N ARG A 7 -11.72 -31.28 -2.39
CA ARG A 7 -11.04 -31.54 -1.12
C ARG A 7 -12.10 -31.68 -0.02
N SER A 8 -13.18 -32.43 -0.31
CA SER A 8 -14.39 -32.55 0.52
C SER A 8 -14.09 -32.59 2.04
N PRO A 9 -14.69 -31.67 2.81
CA PRO A 9 -15.86 -30.85 2.50
C PRO A 9 -15.51 -29.52 1.81
N ILE A 10 -14.23 -29.23 1.56
CA ILE A 10 -13.80 -28.02 0.86
C ILE A 10 -13.84 -28.27 -0.65
N MET A 11 -14.63 -27.46 -1.37
CA MET A 11 -14.73 -27.53 -2.81
C MET A 11 -14.44 -26.17 -3.43
N VAL A 12 -13.71 -26.17 -4.54
CA VAL A 12 -13.44 -24.95 -5.34
C VAL A 12 -13.97 -25.16 -6.75
N ALA A 13 -14.80 -24.24 -7.24
CA ALA A 13 -15.34 -24.27 -8.58
C ALA A 13 -14.89 -23.02 -9.37
N VAL A 14 -14.31 -23.25 -10.55
CA VAL A 14 -13.83 -22.19 -11.47
C VAL A 14 -14.69 -22.19 -12.72
N SER A 15 -15.27 -21.04 -13.06
CA SER A 15 -16.11 -20.87 -14.26
C SER A 15 -15.83 -19.54 -14.94
N SER A 16 -15.81 -19.55 -16.27
CA SER A 16 -15.78 -18.35 -17.12
C SER A 16 -17.12 -18.11 -17.84
N GLY A 17 -18.19 -18.82 -17.46
CA GLY A 17 -19.49 -18.73 -18.14
C GLY A 17 -19.41 -19.13 -19.63
N GLY A 18 -18.46 -20.00 -19.99
CA GLY A 18 -18.22 -20.43 -21.37
C GLY A 18 -17.29 -19.51 -22.18
N LYS A 19 -16.95 -18.32 -21.69
CA LYS A 19 -16.16 -17.33 -22.44
C LYS A 19 -14.68 -17.69 -22.61
N ALA A 20 -14.11 -18.40 -21.64
CA ALA A 20 -12.69 -18.76 -21.63
C ALA A 20 -12.46 -20.12 -20.95
N PRO A 21 -12.80 -21.25 -21.60
CA PRO A 21 -12.68 -22.58 -20.99
C PRO A 21 -11.23 -22.97 -20.71
N VAL A 22 -10.29 -22.55 -21.57
CA VAL A 22 -8.85 -22.81 -21.38
C VAL A 22 -8.33 -22.08 -20.14
N LEU A 23 -8.74 -20.83 -19.91
CA LEU A 23 -8.34 -20.07 -18.72
C LEU A 23 -8.89 -20.73 -17.43
N ALA A 24 -10.14 -21.20 -17.45
CA ALA A 24 -10.72 -21.91 -16.32
C ALA A 24 -9.94 -23.20 -15.99
N ARG A 25 -9.47 -23.93 -17.02
CA ARG A 25 -8.61 -25.12 -16.85
C ARG A 25 -7.25 -24.77 -16.27
N LEU A 26 -6.57 -23.72 -16.76
CA LEU A 26 -5.26 -23.30 -16.26
C LEU A 26 -5.32 -22.82 -14.80
N LEU A 27 -6.39 -22.12 -14.42
CA LEU A 27 -6.63 -21.74 -13.04
C LEU A 27 -6.88 -22.98 -12.16
N ARG A 28 -7.65 -23.95 -12.65
CA ARG A 28 -7.87 -25.23 -11.95
C ARG A 28 -6.56 -25.94 -11.66
N GLU A 29 -5.67 -26.07 -12.65
CA GLU A 29 -4.34 -26.69 -12.50
C GLU A 29 -3.50 -26.00 -11.44
N LYS A 30 -3.44 -24.66 -11.47
CA LYS A 30 -2.69 -23.88 -10.46
C LYS A 30 -3.24 -24.10 -9.06
N LEU A 31 -4.56 -24.12 -8.90
CA LEU A 31 -5.22 -24.32 -7.62
C LEU A 31 -5.06 -25.76 -7.11
N GLU A 32 -5.12 -26.78 -7.98
CA GLU A 32 -4.83 -28.18 -7.60
C GLU A 32 -3.44 -28.35 -7.03
N ALA A 33 -2.43 -27.71 -7.63
CA ALA A 33 -1.06 -27.75 -7.16
C ALA A 33 -0.86 -27.01 -5.82
N MET A 34 -1.67 -25.98 -5.55
CA MET A 34 -1.59 -25.20 -4.31
C MET A 34 -2.35 -25.84 -3.14
N LEU A 35 -3.42 -26.59 -3.39
CA LEU A 35 -4.30 -27.13 -2.35
C LEU A 35 -3.83 -28.52 -1.89
N PRO A 36 -3.42 -28.68 -0.61
CA PRO A 36 -2.99 -29.96 -0.06
C PRO A 36 -4.04 -31.05 -0.26
N GLN A 37 -3.62 -32.27 -0.62
CA GLN A 37 -4.54 -33.39 -0.88
C GLN A 37 -5.41 -33.76 0.33
N HIS A 38 -4.87 -33.63 1.54
CA HIS A 38 -5.54 -34.04 2.79
C HIS A 38 -6.29 -32.91 3.50
N LEU A 39 -6.53 -31.77 2.82
CA LEU A 39 -7.22 -30.61 3.38
C LEU A 39 -8.63 -30.97 3.92
N GLY A 40 -9.32 -31.91 3.29
CA GLY A 40 -10.63 -32.38 3.72
C GLY A 40 -10.65 -33.03 5.11
N ARG A 41 -9.58 -33.75 5.46
CA ARG A 41 -9.42 -34.37 6.79
C ARG A 41 -9.16 -33.32 7.86
N LEU A 42 -8.30 -32.35 7.55
CA LEU A 42 -8.08 -31.18 8.42
C LEU A 42 -9.37 -30.39 8.65
N ALA A 43 -10.19 -30.21 7.62
CA ALA A 43 -11.47 -29.50 7.74
C ALA A 43 -12.47 -30.24 8.64
N HIS A 44 -12.59 -31.58 8.51
CA HIS A 44 -13.40 -32.39 9.42
C HIS A 44 -12.89 -32.32 10.87
N TRP A 45 -11.57 -32.47 11.06
CA TRP A 45 -10.94 -32.38 12.37
C TRP A 45 -11.19 -31.01 13.02
N GLY A 46 -11.00 -29.94 12.26
CA GLY A 46 -11.30 -28.59 12.71
C GLY A 46 -12.78 -28.38 13.06
N GLY A 47 -13.70 -29.02 12.32
CA GLY A 47 -15.13 -29.03 12.64
C GLY A 47 -15.42 -29.56 14.05
N ALA A 48 -14.78 -30.67 14.44
CA ALA A 48 -14.93 -31.27 15.77
C ALA A 48 -14.35 -30.38 16.89
N LEU A 49 -13.29 -29.62 16.60
CA LEU A 49 -12.65 -28.72 17.58
C LEU A 49 -13.40 -27.40 17.79
N ARG A 50 -14.42 -27.08 16.99
CA ARG A 50 -15.05 -25.75 16.96
C ARG A 50 -15.59 -25.29 18.33
N GLN A 51 -16.27 -26.17 19.06
CA GLN A 51 -16.80 -25.82 20.39
C GLN A 51 -15.68 -25.61 21.40
N ARG A 52 -14.68 -26.50 21.41
CA ARG A 52 -13.52 -26.40 22.29
C ARG A 52 -12.74 -25.11 22.06
N VAL A 53 -12.47 -24.76 20.80
CA VAL A 53 -11.81 -23.49 20.42
C VAL A 53 -12.60 -22.29 20.92
N LYS A 54 -13.93 -22.31 20.81
CA LYS A 54 -14.81 -21.22 21.29
C LYS A 54 -14.80 -21.09 22.82
N GLN A 55 -14.71 -22.21 23.55
CA GLN A 55 -14.65 -22.23 25.01
C GLN A 55 -13.27 -21.80 25.54
N HIS A 56 -12.20 -22.22 24.86
CA HIS A 56 -10.83 -21.96 25.29
C HIS A 56 -10.36 -20.53 24.94
N PHE A 57 -10.71 -20.03 23.75
CA PHE A 57 -10.32 -18.68 23.31
C PHE A 57 -11.53 -17.72 23.32
N ALA A 58 -11.49 -16.73 24.21
CA ALA A 58 -12.56 -15.73 24.32
C ALA A 58 -12.58 -14.75 23.13
N ASP A 59 -11.41 -14.30 22.66
CA ASP A 59 -11.29 -13.33 21.57
C ASP A 59 -11.45 -14.01 20.18
N PRO A 60 -12.32 -13.50 19.28
CA PRO A 60 -12.37 -13.93 17.89
C PRO A 60 -11.03 -13.91 17.14
N ALA A 61 -10.15 -12.95 17.41
CA ALA A 61 -8.83 -12.84 16.77
C ALA A 61 -7.95 -14.05 17.13
N ASP A 62 -8.00 -14.46 18.38
CA ASP A 62 -7.27 -15.59 18.93
C ASP A 62 -7.77 -16.93 18.39
N ARG A 63 -9.10 -17.09 18.26
CA ARG A 63 -9.70 -18.24 17.57
C ARG A 63 -9.20 -18.35 16.13
N ARG A 64 -9.14 -17.24 15.40
CA ARG A 64 -8.67 -17.23 14.01
C ARG A 64 -7.19 -17.60 13.91
N ARG A 65 -6.32 -17.07 14.79
CA ARG A 65 -4.90 -17.45 14.83
C ARG A 65 -4.73 -18.94 15.11
N PHE A 66 -5.54 -19.49 16.00
CA PHE A 66 -5.57 -20.93 16.22
C PHE A 66 -5.92 -21.68 14.92
N TRP A 67 -6.98 -21.28 14.20
CA TRP A 67 -7.33 -21.90 12.92
C TRP A 67 -6.25 -21.74 11.85
N GLU A 68 -5.64 -20.57 11.71
CA GLU A 68 -4.54 -20.32 10.78
C GLU A 68 -3.36 -21.26 11.07
N ARG A 69 -2.98 -21.42 12.34
CA ARG A 69 -1.94 -22.39 12.76
C ARG A 69 -2.37 -23.83 12.48
N LEU A 70 -3.59 -24.22 12.84
CA LEU A 70 -4.10 -25.58 12.64
C LEU A 70 -4.09 -25.98 11.16
N PHE A 71 -4.63 -25.12 10.28
CA PHE A 71 -4.76 -25.42 8.86
C PHE A 71 -3.45 -25.30 8.07
N SER A 72 -2.43 -24.65 8.65
CA SER A 72 -1.07 -24.63 8.11
C SER A 72 -0.14 -25.68 8.76
N HIS A 73 -0.63 -26.46 9.74
CA HIS A 73 0.20 -27.42 10.46
C HIS A 73 0.41 -28.71 9.65
N HIS A 74 1.51 -28.75 8.87
CA HIS A 74 1.84 -29.87 8.00
C HIS A 74 1.92 -31.24 8.71
N ARG A 75 2.47 -31.28 9.93
CA ARG A 75 2.56 -32.53 10.70
C ARG A 75 1.19 -33.08 11.09
N LEU A 76 0.26 -32.19 11.44
CA LEU A 76 -1.12 -32.56 11.77
C LEU A 76 -1.86 -33.06 10.53
N ALA A 77 -1.69 -32.36 9.41
CA ALA A 77 -2.23 -32.80 8.12
C ALA A 77 -1.77 -34.22 7.78
N GLN A 78 -0.49 -34.52 8.03
CA GLN A 78 0.10 -35.82 7.74
C GLN A 78 -0.33 -36.90 8.74
N SER A 79 -0.38 -36.61 10.05
CA SER A 79 -0.91 -37.55 11.05
C SER A 79 -2.37 -37.92 10.76
N LEU A 80 -3.20 -36.94 10.38
CA LEU A 80 -4.57 -37.19 9.93
C LEU A 80 -4.62 -37.98 8.61
N ALA A 81 -3.68 -37.75 7.68
CA ALA A 81 -3.54 -38.53 6.45
C ALA A 81 -3.16 -40.00 6.73
N ASN A 82 -2.36 -40.23 7.76
CA ASN A 82 -1.90 -41.55 8.19
C ASN A 82 -2.91 -42.28 9.11
N ASN A 83 -4.05 -41.66 9.43
CA ASN A 83 -5.05 -42.17 10.40
C ASN A 83 -4.49 -42.37 11.82
N ASP A 84 -3.44 -41.63 12.20
CA ASP A 84 -2.85 -41.68 13.53
C ASP A 84 -3.58 -40.70 14.46
N ALA A 85 -4.69 -41.17 15.04
CA ALA A 85 -5.55 -40.35 15.90
C ALA A 85 -4.86 -39.92 17.20
N ALA A 86 -3.98 -40.76 17.76
CA ALA A 86 -3.27 -40.47 19.00
C ALA A 86 -2.27 -39.32 18.79
N LEU A 87 -1.47 -39.41 17.72
CA LEU A 87 -0.51 -38.36 17.38
C LEU A 87 -1.20 -37.07 16.94
N ALA A 88 -2.32 -37.16 16.20
CA ALA A 88 -3.12 -35.99 15.83
C ALA A 88 -3.72 -35.28 17.06
N ALA A 89 -4.19 -36.03 18.06
CA ALA A 89 -4.67 -35.47 19.32
C ALA A 89 -3.54 -34.78 20.08
N GLN A 90 -2.38 -35.43 20.24
CA GLN A 90 -1.22 -34.83 20.90
C GLN A 90 -0.78 -33.51 20.23
N GLN A 91 -0.63 -33.49 18.91
CA GLN A 91 -0.27 -32.29 18.17
C GLN A 91 -1.34 -31.19 18.27
N THR A 92 -2.61 -31.58 18.44
CA THR A 92 -3.70 -30.64 18.69
C THR A 92 -3.57 -30.00 20.08
N GLU A 93 -3.25 -30.78 21.11
CA GLU A 93 -2.96 -30.26 22.46
C GLU A 93 -1.80 -29.27 22.44
N GLU A 94 -0.70 -29.61 21.77
CA GLU A 94 0.46 -28.71 21.61
C GLU A 94 0.06 -27.36 20.98
N LEU A 95 -0.89 -27.35 20.04
CA LEU A 95 -1.40 -26.12 19.42
C LEU A 95 -2.29 -25.29 20.36
N PHE A 96 -3.00 -25.93 21.30
CA PHE A 96 -3.75 -25.24 22.36
C PHE A 96 -2.80 -24.66 23.41
N ASP A 97 -1.77 -25.40 23.79
CA ASP A 97 -0.78 -25.00 24.81
C ASP A 97 0.20 -23.95 24.29
N THR A 98 0.32 -23.78 22.97
CA THR A 98 1.19 -22.76 22.38
C THR A 98 0.72 -21.37 22.81
N PRO A 99 1.52 -20.63 23.62
CA PRO A 99 1.10 -19.39 24.23
C PRO A 99 0.69 -18.37 23.17
N GLN A 100 -0.44 -17.70 23.40
CA GLN A 100 -0.86 -16.58 22.58
C GLN A 100 0.05 -15.39 22.88
N ARG A 101 0.47 -14.68 21.83
CA ARG A 101 1.30 -13.49 22.04
C ARG A 101 0.52 -12.49 22.90
N ALA A 102 1.07 -12.18 24.09
CA ALA A 102 0.48 -11.21 25.01
C ALA A 102 0.39 -9.80 24.44
N ARG A 103 1.18 -9.50 23.39
CA ARG A 103 1.15 -8.24 22.65
C ARG A 103 1.02 -8.53 21.16
N GLY A 104 0.26 -7.66 20.50
CA GLY A 104 0.14 -7.63 19.05
C GLY A 104 1.41 -7.11 18.38
N GLU A 105 1.33 -6.92 17.08
CA GLU A 105 2.42 -6.34 16.30
C GLU A 105 1.86 -5.29 15.34
N VAL A 106 2.70 -4.32 14.98
CA VAL A 106 2.34 -3.30 13.98
C VAL A 106 3.20 -3.47 12.75
N VAL A 107 2.58 -3.45 11.58
CA VAL A 107 3.29 -3.47 10.30
C VAL A 107 2.95 -2.22 9.52
N LEU A 108 3.96 -1.37 9.26
CA LEU A 108 3.82 -0.25 8.35
C LEU A 108 3.95 -0.77 6.92
N VAL A 109 2.94 -0.52 6.09
CA VAL A 109 2.89 -1.01 4.71
C VAL A 109 2.72 0.17 3.76
N GLY A 110 3.67 0.31 2.83
CA GLY A 110 3.54 1.21 1.70
C GLY A 110 2.53 0.68 0.68
N ALA A 111 1.46 1.44 0.46
CA ALA A 111 0.37 1.10 -0.43
C ALA A 111 0.72 1.29 -1.92
N GLY A 112 1.82 2.01 -2.20
CA GLY A 112 2.06 2.54 -3.52
C GLY A 112 1.29 3.84 -3.79
N PRO A 113 1.47 4.44 -4.98
CA PRO A 113 0.94 5.76 -5.31
C PRO A 113 -0.54 5.78 -5.75
N GLY A 114 -1.15 4.61 -6.00
CA GLY A 114 -2.56 4.51 -6.36
C GLY A 114 -2.92 3.14 -6.95
N ASP A 115 -2.24 2.74 -8.02
CA ASP A 115 -2.47 1.46 -8.71
C ASP A 115 -2.25 0.27 -7.75
N ALA A 116 -3.28 -0.56 -7.59
CA ALA A 116 -3.21 -1.75 -6.73
C ALA A 116 -2.18 -2.78 -7.22
N GLY A 117 -1.84 -2.79 -8.51
CA GLY A 117 -0.79 -3.62 -9.09
C GLY A 117 0.62 -3.24 -8.63
N LEU A 118 0.81 -2.04 -8.06
CA LEU A 118 2.09 -1.58 -7.49
C LEU A 118 2.25 -1.93 -6.01
N LEU A 119 1.24 -2.55 -5.40
CA LEU A 119 1.35 -3.09 -4.05
C LEU A 119 2.34 -4.26 -4.05
N THR A 120 3.28 -4.26 -3.09
CA THR A 120 4.24 -5.35 -2.98
C THR A 120 3.56 -6.65 -2.54
N LEU A 121 4.10 -7.79 -2.96
CA LEU A 121 3.59 -9.11 -2.54
C LEU A 121 3.55 -9.25 -1.02
N LYS A 122 4.60 -8.74 -0.33
CA LYS A 122 4.64 -8.71 1.14
C LYS A 122 3.54 -7.82 1.69
N GLY A 123 3.30 -6.63 1.13
CA GLY A 123 2.23 -5.73 1.56
C GLY A 123 0.85 -6.40 1.50
N LEU A 124 0.53 -7.05 0.37
CA LEU A 124 -0.71 -7.81 0.20
C LEU A 124 -0.85 -8.93 1.24
N GLN A 125 0.22 -9.70 1.48
CA GLN A 125 0.23 -10.76 2.50
C GLN A 125 -0.08 -10.21 3.90
N GLN A 126 0.52 -9.08 4.27
CA GLN A 126 0.30 -8.45 5.57
C GLN A 126 -1.16 -7.97 5.71
N MET A 127 -1.73 -7.35 4.67
CA MET A 127 -3.12 -6.89 4.66
C MET A 127 -4.14 -8.03 4.77
N GLN A 128 -3.84 -9.20 4.20
CA GLN A 128 -4.70 -10.38 4.29
C GLN A 128 -4.68 -11.01 5.69
N GLN A 129 -3.61 -10.81 6.46
CA GLN A 129 -3.45 -11.35 7.80
C GLN A 129 -3.83 -10.34 8.91
N ALA A 130 -4.07 -9.07 8.55
CA ALA A 130 -4.32 -7.99 9.49
C ALA A 130 -5.64 -8.16 10.25
N ASP A 131 -5.62 -7.85 11.54
CA ASP A 131 -6.80 -7.78 12.40
C ASP A 131 -7.47 -6.43 12.27
N VAL A 132 -6.63 -5.40 12.21
CA VAL A 132 -7.01 -4.00 12.06
C VAL A 132 -6.14 -3.38 10.98
N VAL A 133 -6.76 -2.65 10.06
CA VAL A 133 -6.07 -1.82 9.07
C VAL A 133 -6.34 -0.36 9.38
N VAL A 134 -5.28 0.37 9.72
CA VAL A 134 -5.30 1.82 9.95
C VAL A 134 -4.79 2.50 8.69
N TYR A 135 -5.63 3.29 8.01
CA TYR A 135 -5.31 3.85 6.70
C TYR A 135 -5.70 5.33 6.58
N ASP A 136 -5.05 6.04 5.67
CA ASP A 136 -5.31 7.46 5.41
C ASP A 136 -5.87 7.68 3.99
N ARG A 137 -6.13 8.95 3.67
CA ARG A 137 -6.77 9.38 2.42
C ARG A 137 -5.96 9.04 1.16
N LEU A 138 -4.63 8.88 1.26
CA LEU A 138 -3.77 8.65 0.09
C LEU A 138 -3.75 7.19 -0.36
N VAL A 139 -4.40 6.31 0.40
CA VAL A 139 -4.60 4.92 0.01
C VAL A 139 -5.78 4.85 -0.95
N SER A 140 -5.59 4.21 -2.11
CA SER A 140 -6.65 4.04 -3.10
C SER A 140 -7.72 3.04 -2.66
N ASP A 141 -8.93 3.23 -3.17
CA ASP A 141 -10.04 2.29 -2.97
C ASP A 141 -9.72 0.90 -3.52
N GLU A 142 -8.96 0.82 -4.62
CA GLU A 142 -8.50 -0.43 -5.23
C GLU A 142 -7.59 -1.22 -4.28
N VAL A 143 -6.65 -0.57 -3.58
CA VAL A 143 -5.83 -1.21 -2.55
C VAL A 143 -6.69 -1.60 -1.34
N MET A 144 -7.63 -0.74 -0.92
CA MET A 144 -8.53 -1.06 0.20
C MET A 144 -9.46 -2.24 -0.08
N ALA A 145 -9.80 -2.50 -1.36
CA ALA A 145 -10.55 -3.68 -1.77
C ALA A 145 -9.77 -4.99 -1.56
N LEU A 146 -8.44 -4.93 -1.49
CA LEU A 146 -7.55 -6.06 -1.19
C LEU A 146 -7.37 -6.32 0.31
N VAL A 147 -7.94 -5.48 1.19
CA VAL A 147 -7.93 -5.73 2.64
C VAL A 147 -8.86 -6.89 2.97
N ARG A 148 -8.46 -7.75 3.91
CA ARG A 148 -9.30 -8.85 4.41
C ARG A 148 -10.70 -8.32 4.77
N ARG A 149 -11.74 -9.03 4.36
CA ARG A 149 -13.15 -8.60 4.58
C ARG A 149 -13.50 -8.41 6.04
N ASP A 150 -12.98 -9.29 6.90
CA ASP A 150 -13.26 -9.28 8.35
C ASP A 150 -12.23 -8.50 9.17
N ALA A 151 -11.35 -7.73 8.52
CA ALA A 151 -10.46 -6.82 9.24
C ALA A 151 -11.20 -5.54 9.62
N GLU A 152 -11.02 -5.08 10.85
CA GLU A 152 -11.49 -3.76 11.29
C GLU A 152 -10.74 -2.68 10.50
N ARG A 153 -11.45 -1.66 10.02
CA ARG A 153 -10.86 -0.59 9.21
C ARG A 153 -10.98 0.74 9.95
N ILE A 154 -9.85 1.37 10.25
CA ILE A 154 -9.79 2.64 10.95
C ILE A 154 -9.24 3.70 10.00
N PHE A 155 -10.09 4.65 9.62
CA PHE A 155 -9.68 5.77 8.77
C PHE A 155 -9.13 6.92 9.63
N VAL A 156 -7.92 7.39 9.32
CA VAL A 156 -7.21 8.46 10.06
C VAL A 156 -6.90 9.69 9.21
N GLY A 157 -7.41 9.75 7.97
CA GLY A 157 -7.20 10.89 7.07
C GLY A 157 -8.12 12.10 7.34
N LYS A 158 -7.83 13.23 6.69
CA LYS A 158 -8.72 14.40 6.67
C LYS A 158 -9.99 14.08 5.87
N ARG A 159 -11.17 14.11 6.51
CA ARG A 159 -12.46 14.24 5.83
C ARG A 159 -12.76 15.73 5.66
N ALA A 160 -13.27 16.14 4.50
CA ALA A 160 -13.73 17.51 4.30
C ALA A 160 -14.79 17.85 5.37
N GLY A 161 -14.52 18.86 6.20
CA GLY A 161 -15.39 19.27 7.30
C GLY A 161 -15.13 18.65 8.69
N GLN A 162 -14.13 17.77 8.86
CA GLN A 162 -13.76 17.22 10.18
C GLN A 162 -12.33 17.59 10.57
N HIS A 163 -12.13 17.91 11.86
CA HIS A 163 -10.84 18.26 12.45
C HIS A 163 -9.79 17.17 12.16
N CYS A 164 -8.58 17.60 11.79
CA CYS A 164 -7.46 16.71 11.51
C CYS A 164 -7.18 15.82 12.72
N VAL A 165 -7.14 14.49 12.54
CA VAL A 165 -6.62 13.59 13.59
C VAL A 165 -5.15 13.97 13.80
N PRO A 166 -4.75 14.44 15.00
CA PRO A 166 -3.36 14.77 15.28
C PRO A 166 -2.49 13.52 15.15
N GLN A 167 -1.22 13.68 14.76
CA GLN A 167 -0.31 12.54 14.58
C GLN A 167 -0.21 11.69 15.85
N GLU A 168 -0.14 12.32 17.02
CA GLU A 168 -0.11 11.65 18.32
C GLU A 168 -1.32 10.73 18.53
N GLN A 169 -2.50 11.12 18.04
CA GLN A 169 -3.70 10.29 18.14
C GLN A 169 -3.61 9.07 17.21
N ILE A 170 -3.01 9.21 16.02
CA ILE A 170 -2.74 8.07 15.12
C ILE A 170 -1.78 7.10 15.81
N ASN A 171 -0.68 7.61 16.38
CA ASN A 171 0.31 6.80 17.09
C ASN A 171 -0.33 6.05 18.27
N ARG A 172 -1.20 6.73 19.03
CA ARG A 172 -1.96 6.13 20.13
C ARG A 172 -2.91 5.03 19.66
N ILE A 173 -3.62 5.21 18.55
CA ILE A 173 -4.49 4.16 17.97
C ILE A 173 -3.66 2.91 17.64
N LEU A 174 -2.49 3.07 17.02
CA LEU A 174 -1.62 1.94 16.68
C LEU A 174 -1.16 1.20 17.93
N LEU A 175 -0.71 1.96 18.94
CA LEU A 175 -0.26 1.44 20.23
C LEU A 175 -1.38 0.68 20.94
N GLU A 176 -2.56 1.28 21.10
CA GLU A 176 -3.70 0.68 21.82
C GLU A 176 -4.20 -0.59 21.13
N GLN A 177 -4.30 -0.61 19.80
CA GLN A 177 -4.74 -1.79 19.06
C GLN A 177 -3.72 -2.94 19.19
N ALA A 178 -2.42 -2.63 19.13
CA ALA A 178 -1.38 -3.64 19.34
C ALA A 178 -1.32 -4.12 20.80
N GLN A 179 -1.53 -3.27 21.79
CA GLN A 179 -1.62 -3.65 23.20
C GLN A 179 -2.79 -4.58 23.49
N ARG A 180 -3.89 -4.48 22.73
CA ARG A 180 -5.00 -5.45 22.75
C ARG A 180 -4.66 -6.78 22.08
N GLY A 181 -3.39 -7.05 21.81
CA GLY A 181 -2.95 -8.29 21.20
C GLY A 181 -3.17 -8.35 19.69
N LYS A 182 -3.71 -7.31 19.02
CA LYS A 182 -4.10 -7.38 17.60
C LYS A 182 -2.91 -7.23 16.63
N ARG A 183 -3.01 -7.85 15.46
CA ARG A 183 -2.10 -7.59 14.34
C ARG A 183 -2.56 -6.37 13.56
N VAL A 184 -1.85 -5.27 13.70
CA VAL A 184 -2.22 -3.98 13.14
C VAL A 184 -1.41 -3.73 11.87
N VAL A 185 -2.08 -3.37 10.78
CA VAL A 185 -1.42 -2.86 9.57
C VAL A 185 -1.69 -1.37 9.47
N ARG A 186 -0.62 -0.56 9.54
CA ARG A 186 -0.66 0.87 9.22
C ARG A 186 -0.35 1.05 7.74
N LEU A 187 -1.40 1.26 6.96
CA LEU A 187 -1.32 1.35 5.52
C LEU A 187 -1.18 2.82 5.10
N LYS A 188 -0.12 3.14 4.38
CA LYS A 188 0.31 4.51 4.06
C LYS A 188 0.44 4.67 2.55
N GLY A 189 -0.07 5.77 1.99
CA GLY A 189 0.11 6.08 0.57
C GLY A 189 1.60 6.23 0.22
N GLY A 190 2.02 5.68 -0.92
CA GLY A 190 3.41 5.68 -1.37
C GLY A 190 4.29 4.75 -0.53
N ASP A 191 5.38 5.29 0.01
CA ASP A 191 6.33 4.58 0.88
C ASP A 191 6.25 5.11 2.33
N PRO A 192 6.33 4.24 3.36
CA PRO A 192 6.20 4.66 4.76
C PRO A 192 7.23 5.71 5.23
N PHE A 193 8.44 5.70 4.67
CA PHE A 193 9.57 6.52 5.12
C PHE A 193 9.90 7.69 4.20
N ILE A 194 9.27 7.80 3.03
CA ILE A 194 9.43 8.97 2.14
C ILE A 194 8.28 9.93 2.39
N PHE A 195 8.54 10.97 3.20
CA PHE A 195 7.57 12.01 3.61
C PHE A 195 6.27 11.47 4.24
N GLY A 196 6.26 10.21 4.67
CA GLY A 196 5.11 9.55 5.25
C GLY A 196 4.99 9.66 6.77
N ARG A 197 5.99 10.22 7.47
CA ARG A 197 6.07 10.26 8.95
C ARG A 197 6.07 8.86 9.61
N GLY A 198 6.48 7.82 8.88
CA GLY A 198 6.54 6.46 9.42
C GLY A 198 7.52 6.32 10.60
N GLY A 199 8.59 7.12 10.65
CA GLY A 199 9.53 7.12 11.77
C GLY A 199 8.88 7.51 13.09
N GLU A 200 8.14 8.63 13.11
CA GLU A 200 7.42 9.12 14.30
C GLU A 200 6.39 8.08 14.82
N GLU A 201 5.70 7.39 13.92
CA GLU A 201 4.75 6.32 14.26
C GLU A 201 5.46 5.14 14.93
N LEU A 202 6.66 4.76 14.45
CA LEU A 202 7.43 3.64 14.98
C LEU A 202 8.15 3.96 16.29
N GLU A 203 8.63 5.18 16.48
CA GLU A 203 9.24 5.62 17.75
C GLU A 203 8.27 5.44 18.91
N THR A 204 7.01 5.85 18.74
CA THR A 204 5.97 5.65 19.76
C THR A 204 5.73 4.17 20.07
N LEU A 205 5.86 3.29 19.07
CA LEU A 205 5.70 1.85 19.24
C LEU A 205 6.90 1.20 19.92
N ALA A 206 8.11 1.69 19.62
CA ALA A 206 9.34 1.29 20.27
C ALA A 206 9.29 1.61 21.77
N ASP A 207 8.91 2.84 22.12
CA ASP A 207 8.74 3.29 23.51
C ASP A 207 7.68 2.47 24.26
N GLY A 208 6.62 2.06 23.55
CA GLY A 208 5.58 1.18 24.07
C GLY A 208 5.97 -0.30 24.18
N GLY A 209 7.15 -0.69 23.69
CA GLY A 209 7.59 -2.09 23.63
C GLY A 209 6.70 -2.97 22.76
N ILE A 210 6.20 -2.43 21.64
CA ILE A 210 5.40 -3.16 20.65
C ILE A 210 6.31 -3.62 19.50
N PRO A 211 6.31 -4.92 19.16
CA PRO A 211 7.00 -5.40 17.97
C PRO A 211 6.46 -4.73 16.70
N PHE A 212 7.36 -4.26 15.84
CA PHE A 212 6.97 -3.70 14.55
C PHE A 212 7.86 -4.13 13.41
N SER A 213 7.34 -4.00 12.19
CA SER A 213 8.12 -4.16 10.96
C SER A 213 7.63 -3.20 9.88
N VAL A 214 8.46 -3.01 8.85
CA VAL A 214 8.16 -2.13 7.73
C VAL A 214 8.20 -2.92 6.43
N VAL A 215 7.21 -2.69 5.59
CA VAL A 215 7.15 -3.13 4.21
C VAL A 215 7.21 -1.89 3.33
N PRO A 216 8.30 -1.69 2.58
CA PRO A 216 8.43 -0.53 1.70
C PRO A 216 7.39 -0.57 0.59
N GLY A 217 7.07 0.61 0.07
CA GLY A 217 6.14 0.78 -1.05
C GLY A 217 6.80 1.47 -2.22
N ILE A 218 6.14 1.42 -3.37
CA ILE A 218 6.53 2.26 -4.50
C ILE A 218 6.19 3.71 -4.13
N THR A 219 7.21 4.57 -4.01
CA THR A 219 6.99 5.98 -3.71
C THR A 219 6.39 6.72 -4.91
N ALA A 220 5.73 7.85 -4.65
CA ALA A 220 5.05 8.63 -5.70
C ALA A 220 6.02 9.06 -6.80
N ALA A 221 7.27 9.43 -6.49
CA ALA A 221 8.27 9.80 -7.49
C ALA A 221 8.53 8.67 -8.49
N SER A 222 8.72 7.44 -8.01
CA SER A 222 8.95 6.28 -8.88
C SER A 222 7.73 5.95 -9.74
N GLY A 223 6.54 5.93 -9.14
CA GLY A 223 5.29 5.66 -9.86
C GLY A 223 4.97 6.71 -10.91
N CYS A 224 4.97 7.99 -10.52
CA CYS A 224 4.73 9.11 -11.43
C CYS A 224 5.78 9.16 -12.54
N SER A 225 7.05 8.90 -12.24
CA SER A 225 8.12 8.85 -13.25
C SER A 225 7.83 7.78 -14.31
N ALA A 226 7.59 6.55 -13.88
CA ALA A 226 7.33 5.44 -14.79
C ALA A 226 6.06 5.64 -15.62
N TYR A 227 4.96 6.10 -15.01
CA TYR A 227 3.66 6.22 -15.66
C TYR A 227 3.46 7.53 -16.43
N SER A 228 4.32 8.54 -16.25
CA SER A 228 4.29 9.76 -17.08
C SER A 228 5.25 9.72 -18.27
N GLY A 229 6.13 8.71 -18.36
CA GLY A 229 7.20 8.67 -19.35
C GLY A 229 8.34 9.65 -19.05
N ILE A 230 8.48 10.11 -17.80
CA ILE A 230 9.52 11.05 -17.37
C ILE A 230 10.50 10.29 -16.46
N PRO A 231 11.59 9.69 -16.98
CA PRO A 231 12.56 9.00 -16.13
C PRO A 231 13.24 9.99 -15.18
N LEU A 232 13.41 9.63 -13.90
CA LEU A 232 14.06 10.53 -12.94
C LEU A 232 15.55 10.78 -13.26
N THR A 233 16.18 9.84 -13.95
CA THR A 233 17.57 9.95 -14.40
C THR A 233 17.68 9.58 -15.87
N HIS A 234 18.51 10.31 -16.60
CA HIS A 234 18.99 9.92 -17.93
C HIS A 234 20.42 10.42 -18.08
N ARG A 235 21.30 9.63 -18.72
CA ARG A 235 22.75 9.86 -18.76
C ARG A 235 23.14 11.29 -19.17
N ASP A 236 22.45 11.82 -20.17
CA ASP A 236 22.71 13.16 -20.71
C ASP A 236 21.96 14.30 -20.00
N HIS A 237 21.07 13.99 -19.05
CA HIS A 237 20.16 14.97 -18.44
C HIS A 237 20.42 15.21 -16.95
N ALA A 238 20.52 14.13 -16.16
CA ALA A 238 20.58 14.23 -14.71
C ALA A 238 21.47 13.14 -14.09
N GLN A 239 22.38 13.56 -13.22
CA GLN A 239 23.27 12.68 -12.45
C GLN A 239 22.77 12.46 -11.01
N SER A 240 21.80 13.26 -10.57
CA SER A 240 21.20 13.16 -9.24
C SER A 240 19.68 13.35 -9.31
N VAL A 241 19.00 12.78 -8.33
CA VAL A 241 17.57 12.95 -8.11
C VAL A 241 17.39 13.47 -6.70
N ARG A 242 16.61 14.53 -6.54
CA ARG A 242 16.29 15.08 -5.22
C ARG A 242 14.80 15.03 -4.97
N LEU A 243 14.42 14.30 -3.92
CA LEU A 243 13.05 14.28 -3.41
C LEU A 243 12.95 15.37 -2.34
N VAL A 244 12.07 16.34 -2.55
CA VAL A 244 11.93 17.53 -1.70
C VAL A 244 10.48 17.65 -1.26
N THR A 245 10.24 18.16 -0.05
CA THR A 245 8.90 18.57 0.35
C THR A 245 8.72 20.07 0.14
N GLY A 246 7.60 20.49 -0.45
CA GLY A 246 7.24 21.90 -0.56
C GLY A 246 6.78 22.52 0.75
N HIS A 247 6.55 21.72 1.80
CA HIS A 247 6.30 22.22 3.15
C HIS A 247 7.60 22.22 3.93
N ALA A 248 8.23 23.38 4.08
CA ALA A 248 9.32 23.53 5.05
C ALA A 248 8.76 23.31 6.46
N LYS A 249 9.43 22.52 7.30
CA LYS A 249 9.23 22.58 8.75
C LYS A 249 9.52 24.01 9.19
N ALA A 250 8.81 24.52 10.19
CA ALA A 250 8.82 25.92 10.63
C ALA A 250 10.22 26.50 10.98
N ASP A 251 11.26 25.66 11.10
CA ASP A 251 12.58 26.05 11.62
C ASP A 251 13.71 26.10 10.57
N GLY A 252 13.43 25.96 9.27
CA GLY A 252 14.47 26.09 8.26
C GLY A 252 13.92 26.10 6.84
N GLY A 253 14.15 27.20 6.12
CA GLY A 253 13.82 27.31 4.70
C GLY A 253 14.56 26.27 3.86
N LEU A 254 14.08 26.04 2.63
CA LEU A 254 14.77 25.18 1.67
C LEU A 254 16.09 25.84 1.23
N ASP A 255 17.14 25.03 1.05
CA ASP A 255 18.38 25.49 0.45
C ASP A 255 18.20 25.63 -1.08
N TRP A 256 17.70 26.79 -1.48
CA TRP A 256 17.38 27.10 -2.86
C TRP A 256 18.60 27.15 -3.78
N ALA A 257 19.76 27.56 -3.27
CA ALA A 257 21.00 27.55 -4.04
C ALA A 257 21.38 26.13 -4.46
N THR A 258 21.32 25.18 -3.52
CA THR A 258 21.60 23.78 -3.84
C THR A 258 20.49 23.17 -4.71
N LEU A 259 19.24 23.61 -4.59
CA LEU A 259 18.13 23.17 -5.45
C LEU A 259 18.22 23.70 -6.89
N ALA A 260 18.81 24.87 -7.10
CA ALA A 260 18.95 25.46 -8.43
C ALA A 260 20.15 24.93 -9.23
N ALA A 261 21.02 24.10 -8.63
CA ALA A 261 22.17 23.52 -9.30
C ALA A 261 21.79 22.73 -10.58
N ASP A 262 22.70 22.72 -11.55
CA ASP A 262 22.49 22.04 -12.84
C ASP A 262 22.54 20.51 -12.74
N ARG A 263 22.06 19.84 -13.79
CA ARG A 263 22.15 18.36 -14.00
C ARG A 263 21.54 17.52 -12.88
N GLN A 264 20.46 18.01 -12.28
CA GLN A 264 19.64 17.28 -11.32
C GLN A 264 18.17 17.25 -11.73
N THR A 265 17.46 16.22 -11.28
CA THR A 265 16.00 16.14 -11.37
C THR A 265 15.43 16.42 -9.98
N LEU A 266 14.65 17.50 -9.85
CA LEU A 266 13.93 17.82 -8.62
C LEU A 266 12.54 17.22 -8.67
N VAL A 267 12.12 16.60 -7.57
CA VAL A 267 10.77 16.08 -7.40
C VAL A 267 10.18 16.64 -6.11
N PHE A 268 9.25 17.58 -6.23
CA PHE A 268 8.59 18.21 -5.09
C PHE A 268 7.30 17.48 -4.72
N TYR A 269 7.27 16.98 -3.49
CA TYR A 269 6.11 16.45 -2.79
C TYR A 269 5.37 17.56 -2.07
N MET A 270 4.04 17.53 -2.09
CA MET A 270 3.22 18.51 -1.37
C MET A 270 3.54 19.97 -1.75
N GLY A 271 4.04 20.22 -2.97
CA GLY A 271 4.50 21.54 -3.42
C GLY A 271 3.48 22.35 -4.19
N LEU A 272 2.27 21.82 -4.43
CA LEU A 272 1.27 22.48 -5.29
C LEU A 272 0.87 23.87 -4.76
N THR A 273 0.69 24.00 -3.45
CA THR A 273 0.38 25.27 -2.79
C THR A 273 1.55 26.26 -2.79
N GLN A 274 2.78 25.78 -2.91
CA GLN A 274 4.02 26.56 -2.91
C GLN A 274 4.60 26.74 -4.32
N ALA A 275 3.86 26.36 -5.38
CA ALA A 275 4.38 26.34 -6.74
C ALA A 275 4.91 27.71 -7.21
N ALA A 276 4.24 28.80 -6.82
CA ALA A 276 4.69 30.17 -7.14
C ALA A 276 5.99 30.55 -6.43
N GLU A 277 6.15 30.13 -5.17
CA GLU A 277 7.39 30.35 -4.41
C GLU A 277 8.53 29.50 -4.97
N ILE A 278 8.29 28.22 -5.26
CA ILE A 278 9.25 27.32 -5.89
C ILE A 278 9.74 27.91 -7.22
N GLN A 279 8.83 28.39 -8.06
CA GLN A 279 9.17 29.07 -9.31
C GLN A 279 10.11 30.26 -9.08
N CYS A 280 9.69 31.20 -8.21
CA CYS A 280 10.43 32.43 -7.96
C CYS A 280 11.82 32.14 -7.41
N GLN A 281 11.92 31.23 -6.44
CA GLN A 281 13.18 30.91 -5.76
C GLN A 281 14.15 30.18 -6.67
N LEU A 282 13.70 29.21 -7.46
CA LEU A 282 14.59 28.50 -8.41
C LEU A 282 15.14 29.47 -9.47
N GLN A 283 14.29 30.36 -10.00
CA GLN A 283 14.74 31.38 -10.98
C GLN A 283 15.71 32.39 -10.36
N ALA A 284 15.42 32.87 -9.13
CA ALA A 284 16.29 33.79 -8.41
C ALA A 284 17.68 33.22 -8.13
N HIS A 285 17.80 31.89 -8.00
CA HIS A 285 19.05 31.18 -7.75
C HIS A 285 19.70 30.63 -9.03
N GLY A 286 19.27 31.09 -10.21
CA GLY A 286 19.97 30.86 -11.48
C GLY A 286 19.44 29.71 -12.34
N MET A 287 18.36 29.04 -11.94
CA MET A 287 17.73 28.03 -12.80
C MET A 287 17.03 28.72 -13.99
N ALA A 288 17.28 28.22 -15.20
CA ALA A 288 16.74 28.82 -16.41
C ALA A 288 15.21 28.82 -16.43
N ALA A 289 14.61 29.94 -16.85
CA ALA A 289 13.16 30.08 -16.96
C ALA A 289 12.52 29.06 -17.92
N THR A 290 13.29 28.59 -18.91
CA THR A 290 12.92 27.59 -19.91
C THR A 290 13.14 26.14 -19.44
N THR A 291 13.60 25.92 -18.20
CA THR A 291 13.79 24.56 -17.67
C THR A 291 12.46 23.81 -17.71
N PRO A 292 12.41 22.62 -18.34
CA PRO A 292 11.18 21.84 -18.43
C PRO A 292 10.64 21.43 -17.06
N VAL A 293 9.32 21.54 -16.90
CA VAL A 293 8.58 21.12 -15.70
C VAL A 293 7.37 20.27 -16.07
N ALA A 294 7.01 19.35 -15.18
CA ALA A 294 5.78 18.58 -15.29
C ALA A 294 5.09 18.45 -13.94
N LEU A 295 3.76 18.54 -13.94
CA LEU A 295 2.92 18.19 -12.81
C LEU A 295 2.22 16.88 -13.11
N VAL A 296 2.41 15.88 -12.25
CA VAL A 296 1.75 14.57 -12.34
C VAL A 296 0.75 14.46 -11.21
N GLU A 297 -0.53 14.56 -11.55
CA GLU A 297 -1.67 14.42 -10.65
C GLU A 297 -2.20 12.98 -10.68
N ASN A 298 -2.57 12.45 -9.51
CA ASN A 298 -3.12 11.10 -9.35
C ASN A 298 -2.30 10.03 -10.09
N GLY A 299 -0.97 10.11 -9.97
CA GLY A 299 -0.04 9.24 -10.69
C GLY A 299 -0.35 7.77 -10.52
N THR A 300 -0.15 6.99 -11.59
CA THR A 300 -0.46 5.56 -11.72
C THR A 300 -1.93 5.18 -11.75
N SER A 301 -2.83 6.07 -11.30
CA SER A 301 -4.26 5.79 -11.34
C SER A 301 -4.84 5.92 -12.75
N CYS A 302 -6.02 5.35 -12.97
CA CYS A 302 -6.79 5.55 -14.19
C CYS A 302 -7.19 7.02 -14.44
N ARG A 303 -7.12 7.88 -13.42
CA ARG A 303 -7.41 9.33 -13.49
C ARG A 303 -6.14 10.18 -13.57
N GLN A 304 -5.00 9.57 -13.91
CA GLN A 304 -3.74 10.30 -14.02
C GLN A 304 -3.84 11.45 -15.04
N ARG A 305 -3.37 12.62 -14.62
CA ARG A 305 -3.22 13.79 -15.48
C ARG A 305 -1.78 14.30 -15.40
N VAL A 306 -1.22 14.65 -16.55
CA VAL A 306 0.14 15.18 -16.66
C VAL A 306 0.08 16.50 -17.41
N ILE A 307 0.58 17.56 -16.77
CA ILE A 307 0.62 18.92 -17.31
C ILE A 307 2.09 19.30 -17.47
N GLU A 308 2.52 19.62 -18.69
CA GLU A 308 3.90 20.01 -19.00
C GLU A 308 3.99 21.50 -19.30
N GLY A 309 5.18 22.06 -19.09
CA GLY A 309 5.55 23.39 -19.56
C GLY A 309 6.95 23.75 -19.10
N GLU A 310 7.17 25.04 -18.88
CA GLU A 310 8.47 25.57 -18.45
C GLU A 310 8.41 26.13 -17.03
N LEU A 311 9.57 26.28 -16.38
CA LEU A 311 9.67 26.78 -15.02
C LEU A 311 8.98 28.14 -14.84
N ALA A 312 9.06 29.03 -15.83
CA ALA A 312 8.37 30.31 -15.84
C ALA A 312 6.83 30.22 -15.75
N GLN A 313 6.27 29.07 -16.08
CA GLN A 313 4.83 28.82 -16.12
C GLN A 313 4.34 28.00 -14.91
N LEU A 314 5.24 27.53 -14.04
CA LEU A 314 4.93 26.57 -12.99
C LEU A 314 3.75 27.02 -12.10
N ALA A 315 3.70 28.29 -11.69
CA ALA A 315 2.61 28.84 -10.89
C ALA A 315 1.24 28.75 -11.60
N LEU A 316 1.21 28.99 -12.91
CA LEU A 316 0.00 28.92 -13.72
C LEU A 316 -0.44 27.47 -13.96
N LEU A 317 0.52 26.58 -14.25
CA LEU A 317 0.25 25.14 -14.44
C LEU A 317 -0.28 24.50 -13.15
N ALA A 318 0.21 24.93 -11.98
CA ALA A 318 -0.25 24.45 -10.69
C ALA A 318 -1.72 24.75 -10.40
N GLN A 319 -2.27 25.86 -10.92
CA GLN A 319 -3.70 26.17 -10.78
C GLN A 319 -4.61 25.19 -11.52
N GLN A 320 -4.07 24.48 -12.52
CA GLN A 320 -4.80 23.50 -13.31
C GLN A 320 -4.77 22.09 -12.71
N ALA A 321 -3.91 21.84 -11.71
CA ALA A 321 -3.74 20.54 -11.06
C ALA A 321 -4.46 20.51 -9.70
N ALA A 322 -4.84 19.31 -9.25
CA ALA A 322 -5.32 19.08 -7.89
C ALA A 322 -4.43 18.10 -7.13
N SER A 323 -4.52 18.11 -5.80
CA SER A 323 -3.82 17.14 -4.95
C SER A 323 -4.52 15.78 -4.90
N PRO A 324 -3.79 14.66 -4.85
CA PRO A 324 -2.33 14.55 -4.78
C PRO A 324 -1.63 14.74 -6.13
N SER A 325 -0.59 15.58 -6.15
CA SER A 325 0.26 15.82 -7.32
C SER A 325 1.73 15.93 -6.94
N LEU A 326 2.59 15.60 -7.90
CA LEU A 326 4.04 15.83 -7.85
C LEU A 326 4.45 16.85 -8.89
N ILE A 327 5.39 17.72 -8.53
CA ILE A 327 6.07 18.62 -9.48
C ILE A 327 7.44 18.02 -9.77
N ILE A 328 7.75 17.79 -11.04
CA ILE A 328 9.04 17.32 -11.53
C ILE A 328 9.68 18.48 -12.31
N VAL A 329 10.90 18.88 -11.93
CA VAL A 329 11.66 19.94 -12.59
C VAL A 329 12.98 19.35 -13.08
N GLY A 330 13.27 19.53 -14.37
CA GLY A 330 14.53 19.08 -14.96
C GLY A 330 14.38 18.70 -16.44
N SER A 331 15.51 18.67 -17.14
CA SER A 331 15.54 18.40 -18.59
C SER A 331 14.99 17.02 -18.98
N VAL A 332 14.93 16.06 -18.04
CA VAL A 332 14.32 14.73 -18.24
C VAL A 332 12.85 14.79 -18.63
N VAL A 333 12.12 15.86 -18.29
CA VAL A 333 10.71 16.04 -18.68
C VAL A 333 10.54 16.01 -20.19
N SER A 334 11.51 16.55 -20.95
CA SER A 334 11.47 16.55 -22.42
C SER A 334 11.38 15.14 -23.05
N LEU A 335 11.81 14.10 -22.33
CA LEU A 335 11.77 12.70 -22.78
C LEU A 335 10.35 12.14 -22.83
N ARG A 336 9.37 12.76 -22.14
CA ARG A 336 7.97 12.35 -22.17
C ARG A 336 7.42 12.23 -23.57
N SER A 337 7.76 13.17 -24.46
CA SER A 337 7.33 13.17 -25.87
C SER A 337 7.64 11.86 -26.60
N LYS A 338 8.68 11.14 -26.18
CA LYS A 338 9.12 9.86 -26.76
C LYS A 338 8.71 8.63 -25.94
N LEU A 339 8.62 8.77 -24.62
CA LEU A 339 8.48 7.65 -23.68
C LEU A 339 7.08 7.51 -23.06
N ASN A 340 6.16 8.44 -23.36
CA ASN A 340 4.79 8.37 -22.85
C ASN A 340 4.06 7.13 -23.39
N TRP A 341 3.83 6.15 -22.52
CA TRP A 341 3.13 4.90 -22.86
C TRP A 341 1.77 4.77 -22.17
N PHE A 342 1.51 5.56 -21.11
CA PHE A 342 0.28 5.48 -20.32
C PHE A 342 -0.70 6.57 -20.74
N ALA A 343 -1.99 6.23 -20.81
CA ALA A 343 -3.02 7.18 -21.18
C ALA A 343 -3.16 8.27 -20.11
N SER A 344 -3.05 9.53 -20.52
CA SER A 344 -3.31 10.69 -19.65
C SER A 344 -4.70 11.24 -19.97
N HIS A 345 -5.53 11.47 -18.95
CA HIS A 345 -6.80 12.14 -19.15
C HIS A 345 -6.55 13.63 -19.43
N SER A 346 -6.61 14.02 -20.71
CA SER A 346 -6.66 15.41 -21.13
C SER A 346 -8.11 15.91 -21.01
N ALA A 347 -8.61 16.11 -19.79
CA ALA A 347 -9.87 16.82 -19.63
C ALA A 347 -9.58 18.33 -19.69
N ALA A 348 -9.83 18.95 -20.84
CA ALA A 348 -10.24 20.35 -20.86
C ALA A 348 -11.46 20.47 -19.92
N PRO A 349 -11.54 21.50 -19.05
CA PRO A 349 -12.72 21.68 -18.21
C PRO A 349 -13.92 21.90 -19.11
N ASP A 350 -14.84 20.94 -19.09
CA ASP A 350 -16.13 21.06 -19.75
C ASP A 350 -16.97 22.08 -18.93
N LEU A 351 -16.85 23.35 -19.31
CA LEU A 351 -17.56 24.50 -18.74
C LEU A 351 -19.10 24.38 -18.86
N ALA A 352 -19.62 23.31 -19.46
CA ALA A 352 -21.05 23.07 -19.67
C ALA A 352 -21.79 22.41 -18.49
N LYS A 353 -21.16 22.19 -17.33
CA LYS A 353 -21.83 21.62 -16.13
C LYS A 353 -21.79 22.50 -14.87
N MET A 354 -21.65 23.81 -15.03
CA MET A 354 -21.93 24.80 -13.99
C MET A 354 -23.05 25.77 -14.43
N ALA A 355 -24.18 25.21 -14.86
CA ALA A 355 -25.45 25.93 -15.02
C ALA A 355 -26.52 25.23 -14.19
#